data_AF-Q11EL6-F1
#
_entry.id   AF-Q11EL6-F1
#
_cell.length_a   1.000
_cell.length_b   1.000
_cell.length_c   1.000
_cell.angle_alpha   90.00
_cell.angle_beta   90.00
_cell.angle_gamma   90.00
#
_symmetry.space_group_name_H-M   'P 1'
#
loop_
_entity.id
_entity.type
_entity.pdbx_description
1 polymer ?
#
loop_
_entity_poly.entity_id
_entity_poly.type
_entity_poly.pdbx_seq_one_letter_code
_entity_poly.pdbx_strand_id
1 'polypeptide(L)'
;MAMAALCRLLRQKGLADVAEIEDALALAERTLANDERRPEQLSRANVEAALFPIRFLREANRQDVPGAERAYTDIATAVGRTQR
;
A
#
# COMPACT_ATOMS: atom_id res chain seq x y z
N MET A 1 11.91 5.07 -0.96
CA MET A 1 10.47 5.20 -1.34
C MET A 1 9.79 6.23 -0.44
N ALA A 2 9.03 7.19 -0.97
CA ALA A 2 8.52 8.34 -0.21
C ALA A 2 7.58 7.96 0.96
N MET A 3 6.44 7.32 0.68
CA MET A 3 5.49 6.94 1.74
C MET A 3 6.04 5.89 2.70
N ALA A 4 6.92 4.99 2.27
CA ALA A 4 7.61 4.06 3.18
C ALA A 4 8.53 4.80 4.17
N ALA A 5 9.21 5.86 3.73
CA ALA A 5 9.99 6.72 4.62
C ALA A 5 9.09 7.49 5.61
N LEU A 6 7.88 7.91 5.20
CA LEU A 6 6.90 8.52 6.09
C LEU A 6 6.34 7.52 7.12
N CYS A 7 6.02 6.28 6.72
CA CYS A 7 5.60 5.23 7.65
C CYS A 7 6.70 4.90 8.67
N ARG A 8 7.97 4.82 8.21
CA ARG A 8 9.13 4.70 9.10
C ARG A 8 9.26 5.89 10.05
N LEU A 9 9.05 7.13 9.59
CA LEU A 9 9.13 8.33 10.42
C LEU A 9 8.05 8.37 11.51
N LEU A 10 6.81 7.92 11.21
CA LEU A 10 5.73 7.80 12.19
C LEU A 10 6.06 6.76 13.26
N ARG A 11 6.51 5.56 12.85
CA ARG A 11 6.96 4.50 13.76
C ARG A 11 8.16 4.90 14.62
N GLN A 12 9.17 5.55 14.04
CA GLN A 12 10.34 6.07 14.76
C GLN A 12 9.98 7.14 15.81
N LYS A 13 8.85 7.84 15.64
CA LYS A 13 8.32 8.79 16.61
C LYS A 13 7.31 8.18 17.60
N GLY A 14 6.99 6.89 17.48
CA GLY A 14 5.96 6.23 18.29
C GLY A 14 4.54 6.76 18.05
N LEU A 15 4.28 7.32 16.86
CA LEU A 15 2.99 7.96 16.53
C LEU A 15 1.98 7.01 15.87
N ALA A 16 2.45 5.87 15.36
CA ALA A 16 1.65 4.76 14.86
C ALA A 16 2.53 3.50 14.82
N ASP A 17 1.96 2.32 15.07
CA ASP A 17 2.61 1.03 14.89
C ASP A 17 2.41 0.45 13.48
N VAL A 18 2.83 -0.81 13.26
CA VAL A 18 2.69 -1.47 11.95
C VAL A 18 1.24 -1.85 11.63
N ALA A 19 0.45 -2.21 12.65
CA ALA A 19 -0.95 -2.61 12.50
C ALA A 19 -1.84 -1.38 12.25
N GLU A 20 -1.64 -0.27 12.97
CA GLU A 20 -2.38 0.97 12.74
C GLU A 20 -2.19 1.51 11.30
N ILE A 21 -0.96 1.42 10.78
CA ILE A 21 -0.65 1.79 9.39
C ILE A 21 -1.26 0.80 8.39
N GLU A 22 -1.22 -0.51 8.69
CA GLU A 22 -1.83 -1.55 7.84
C GLU A 22 -3.36 -1.39 7.79
N ASP A 23 -4.04 -1.11 8.89
CA ASP A 23 -5.49 -0.92 8.96
C ASP A 23 -5.94 0.35 8.26
N ALA A 24 -5.19 1.46 8.41
CA ALA A 24 -5.45 2.69 7.66
C ALA A 24 -5.33 2.49 6.15
N LEU A 25 -4.30 1.76 5.69
CA LEU A 25 -4.11 1.43 4.28
C LEU A 25 -5.13 0.39 3.78
N ALA A 26 -5.52 -0.58 4.60
CA ALA A 26 -6.55 -1.56 4.28
C ALA A 26 -7.94 -0.91 4.19
N LEU A 27 -8.23 0.09 5.03
CA LEU A 27 -9.43 0.92 4.92
C LEU A 27 -9.41 1.72 3.61
N ALA A 28 -8.30 2.40 3.30
CA ALA A 28 -8.15 3.13 2.04
C ALA A 28 -8.34 2.23 0.80
N GLU A 29 -7.82 0.99 0.83
CA GLU A 29 -8.05 0.02 -0.26
C GLU A 29 -9.53 -0.38 -0.37
N ARG A 30 -10.21 -0.66 0.75
CA ARG A 30 -11.66 -0.98 0.75
C ARG A 30 -12.51 0.19 0.26
N THR A 31 -12.23 1.41 0.72
CA THR A 31 -12.94 2.63 0.31
C THR A 31 -12.72 2.92 -1.17
N LEU A 32 -11.50 2.77 -1.68
CA LEU A 32 -11.25 2.94 -3.12
C LEU A 32 -11.90 1.81 -3.93
N ALA A 33 -11.80 0.54 -3.52
CA ALA A 33 -12.38 -0.58 -4.25
C ALA A 33 -13.89 -0.38 -4.48
N ASN A 34 -14.60 0.07 -3.44
CA ASN A 34 -16.05 0.26 -3.42
C ASN A 34 -16.49 1.73 -3.61
N ASP A 35 -15.71 2.60 -4.26
CA ASP A 35 -16.11 3.99 -4.51
C ASP A 35 -17.27 4.07 -5.52
N GLU A 36 -18.49 4.21 -5.00
CA GLU A 36 -19.75 4.32 -5.76
C GLU A 36 -19.78 5.52 -6.73
N ARG A 37 -18.87 6.49 -6.57
CA ARG A 37 -18.74 7.65 -7.46
C ARG A 37 -17.76 7.41 -8.61
N ARG A 38 -17.17 6.22 -8.71
CA ARG A 38 -16.33 5.82 -9.85
C ARG A 38 -17.16 5.86 -11.15
N PRO A 39 -16.69 6.55 -12.20
CA PRO A 39 -17.33 6.48 -13.52
C PRO A 39 -17.38 5.04 -14.04
N GLU A 40 -18.54 4.58 -14.49
CA GLU A 40 -18.76 3.21 -15.02
C GLU A 40 -17.84 2.87 -16.21
N GLN A 41 -17.32 3.89 -16.90
CA GLN A 41 -16.40 3.76 -18.02
C GLN A 41 -14.96 3.43 -17.58
N LEU A 42 -14.64 3.38 -16.28
CA LEU A 42 -13.32 2.95 -15.82
C LEU A 42 -13.14 1.45 -16.08
N SER A 43 -12.22 1.10 -16.98
CA SER A 43 -11.83 -0.28 -17.20
C SER A 43 -11.30 -0.93 -15.91
N ARG A 44 -11.49 -2.25 -15.76
CA ARG A 44 -10.91 -2.98 -14.61
C ARG A 44 -9.41 -2.75 -14.47
N ALA A 45 -8.68 -2.65 -15.58
CA ALA A 45 -7.24 -2.36 -15.56
C ALA A 45 -6.93 -0.99 -14.90
N ASN A 46 -7.74 0.04 -15.15
CA ASN A 46 -7.60 1.34 -14.50
C ASN A 46 -7.95 1.28 -12.99
N VAL A 47 -8.89 0.42 -12.60
CA VAL A 47 -9.22 0.18 -11.18
C VAL A 47 -8.07 -0.53 -10.45
N GLU A 48 -7.51 -1.61 -11.01
CA GLU A 48 -6.35 -2.29 -10.41
C GLU A 48 -5.12 -1.36 -10.37
N ALA A 49 -4.92 -0.51 -11.40
CA ALA A 49 -3.85 0.49 -11.41
C ALA A 49 -4.01 1.57 -10.32
N ALA A 50 -5.25 1.94 -9.96
CA ALA A 50 -5.53 2.85 -8.85
C ALA A 50 -5.36 2.18 -7.47
N LEU A 51 -5.63 0.87 -7.37
CA LEU A 51 -5.45 0.08 -6.14
C LEU A 51 -3.98 -0.33 -5.90
N PHE A 52 -3.19 -0.51 -6.95
CA PHE A 52 -1.79 -0.96 -6.88
C PHE A 52 -0.91 -0.11 -5.93
N PRO A 53 -0.95 1.25 -5.95
CA PRO A 53 -0.23 2.07 -4.98
C PRO A 53 -0.56 1.73 -3.52
N ILE A 54 -1.83 1.50 -3.19
CA ILE A 54 -2.24 1.18 -1.81
C ILE A 54 -1.71 -0.21 -1.43
N ARG A 55 -1.87 -1.20 -2.31
CA ARG A 55 -1.32 -2.56 -2.11
C ARG A 55 0.20 -2.55 -1.94
N PHE A 56 0.92 -1.74 -2.74
CA PHE A 56 2.36 -1.52 -2.60
C PHE A 56 2.71 -0.95 -1.22
N LEU A 57 1.94 0.00 -0.69
CA LEU A 57 2.23 0.58 0.62
C LEU A 57 1.93 -0.38 1.78
N ARG A 58 0.86 -1.19 1.69
CA ARG A 58 0.59 -2.28 2.65
C ARG A 58 1.76 -3.25 2.68
N GLU A 59 2.18 -3.69 1.50
CA GLU A 59 3.26 -4.67 1.36
C GLU A 59 4.65 -4.09 1.71
N ALA A 60 4.86 -2.79 1.53
CA ALA A 60 6.04 -2.08 2.04
C ALA A 60 6.04 -1.94 3.56
N ASN A 61 4.89 -1.66 4.18
CA ASN A 61 4.74 -1.51 5.63
C ASN A 61 5.02 -2.83 6.37
N ARG A 62 4.50 -3.95 5.86
CA ARG A 62 4.74 -5.31 6.40
C ARG A 62 6.19 -5.75 6.28
N GLN A 63 6.86 -5.39 5.18
CA GLN A 63 8.23 -5.82 4.87
C GLN A 63 9.32 -4.85 5.35
N ASP A 64 8.95 -3.84 6.16
CA ASP A 64 9.87 -2.84 6.71
C ASP A 64 10.73 -3.38 7.86
N VAL A 65 11.73 -4.18 7.49
CA VAL A 65 12.78 -4.66 8.39
C VAL A 65 13.78 -3.53 8.66
N PRO A 66 14.07 -3.17 9.93
CA PRO A 66 15.05 -2.14 10.26
C PRO A 66 16.42 -2.41 9.60
N GLY A 67 16.96 -1.40 8.92
CA GLY A 67 18.24 -1.47 8.20
C GLY A 67 18.18 -2.02 6.77
N ALA A 68 17.02 -2.52 6.29
CA ALA A 68 16.87 -3.04 4.93
C ALA A 68 16.00 -2.13 4.04
N GLU A 69 16.64 -1.30 3.20
CA GLU A 69 15.92 -0.66 2.08
C GLU A 69 15.75 -1.67 0.94
N ARG A 70 14.53 -2.20 0.75
CA ARG A 70 14.19 -3.01 -0.43
C ARG A 70 14.06 -2.15 -1.69
N ALA A 71 14.36 -2.75 -2.84
CA ALA A 71 14.11 -2.10 -4.12
C ALA A 71 12.60 -2.05 -4.41
N TYR A 72 12.18 -1.04 -5.20
CA TYR A 72 10.81 -0.91 -5.67
C TYR A 72 10.32 -2.18 -6.39
N THR A 73 11.21 -2.80 -7.17
CA THR A 73 10.98 -4.05 -7.92
C THR A 73 10.51 -5.20 -7.03
N ASP A 74 11.05 -5.30 -5.81
CA ASP A 74 10.83 -6.46 -4.94
C ASP A 74 9.41 -6.41 -4.36
N ILE A 75 9.01 -5.23 -3.90
CA ILE A 75 7.68 -4.94 -3.34
C ILE A 75 6.62 -5.00 -4.45
N ALA A 76 6.90 -4.41 -5.62
CA ALA A 76 6.02 -4.51 -6.79
C ALA A 76 5.82 -5.97 -7.24
N THR A 77 6.88 -6.79 -7.18
CA THR A 77 6.81 -8.23 -7.48
C THR A 77 6.01 -8.99 -6.43
N ALA A 78 6.11 -8.66 -5.15
CA ALA A 78 5.28 -9.26 -4.10
C ALA A 78 3.78 -8.96 -4.33
N VAL A 79 3.44 -7.70 -4.60
CA VAL A 79 2.07 -7.27 -4.93
C VAL A 79 1.53 -7.95 -6.20
N GLY A 80 2.38 -8.20 -7.20
CA GLY A 80 2.01 -8.94 -8.41
C GLY A 80 1.81 -10.44 -8.19
N ARG A 81 2.43 -11.03 -7.15
CA ARG A 81 2.29 -12.45 -6.79
C ARG A 81 1.04 -12.74 -5.96
N THR A 82 0.55 -11.77 -5.17
CA THR A 82 -0.67 -11.89 -4.36
C THR A 82 -1.97 -11.59 -5.13
N GLN A 83 -1.89 -11.39 -6.45
CA GLN A 83 -3.03 -11.15 -7.35
C GLN A 83 -3.16 -12.23 -8.45
N ARG A 84 -2.66 -13.44 -8.18
CA ARG A 84 -2.76 -14.63 -9.05
C ARG A 84 -3.65 -15.69 -8.43
#